data_AF-Q5R8R7-F1
#
_entry.id   AF-Q5R8R7-F1
#
_cell.length_a   1.000
_cell.length_b   1.000
_cell.length_c   1.000
_cell.angle_alpha   90.00
_cell.angle_beta   90.00
_cell.angle_gamma   90.00
#
_symmetry.space_group_name_H-M   'P 1'
#
loop_
_entity.id
_entity.type
_entity.pdbx_description
1 polymer ?
#
loop_
_entity_poly.entity_id
_entity_poly.type
_entity_poly.pdbx_seq_one_letter_code
_entity_poly.pdbx_strand_id
1 'polypeptide(L)'
;MAAAGALERSFVELSGAERERPRHFREFTVCSIGTANAVTGAVKYSESAGGFYYVESGKLFSVTRNRFIHWKTSGDTLELMEESLDINLLNNAVRLKFQNCSVLPGGVYVSETQNHVIILMLTNQTVHRLLLPHPSRMYRSELIVESHMQSIFTDIGKVDFTDPCN
;
A
#
# COMPACT_ATOMS: atom_id res chain seq x y z
N MET A 1 -18.36 50.62 -9.21
CA MET A 1 -17.69 49.61 -8.36
C MET A 1 -17.91 48.27 -9.04
N ALA A 2 -16.94 47.78 -9.80
CA ALA A 2 -17.09 46.56 -10.60
C ALA A 2 -16.86 45.32 -9.72
N ALA A 3 -17.85 44.43 -9.67
CA ALA A 3 -17.73 43.13 -9.02
C ALA A 3 -16.78 42.24 -9.85
N ALA A 4 -15.67 41.81 -9.25
CA ALA A 4 -14.83 40.78 -9.83
C ALA A 4 -15.58 39.45 -9.76
N GLY A 5 -16.13 39.00 -10.88
CA GLY A 5 -16.71 37.66 -11.00
C GLY A 5 -15.63 36.62 -10.75
N ALA A 6 -15.82 35.78 -9.73
CA ALA A 6 -14.99 34.61 -9.53
C ALA A 6 -15.22 33.68 -10.73
N LEU A 7 -14.18 33.48 -11.56
CA LEU A 7 -14.23 32.55 -12.68
C LEU A 7 -14.32 31.13 -12.10
N GLU A 8 -15.47 30.48 -12.23
CA GLU A 8 -15.70 29.13 -11.74
C GLU A 8 -14.79 28.16 -12.53
N ARG A 9 -13.80 27.58 -11.86
CA ARG A 9 -12.91 26.58 -12.46
C ARG A 9 -13.58 25.23 -12.36
N SER A 10 -13.91 24.60 -13.49
CA SER A 10 -14.31 23.20 -13.55
C SER A 10 -13.08 22.30 -13.65
N PHE A 11 -13.12 21.17 -12.95
CA PHE A 11 -12.13 20.10 -13.08
C PHE A 11 -12.80 18.91 -13.76
N VAL A 12 -12.08 18.25 -14.65
CA VAL A 12 -12.54 17.00 -15.27
C VAL A 12 -11.64 15.90 -14.73
N GLU A 13 -12.25 14.91 -14.10
CA GLU A 13 -11.54 13.71 -13.68
C GLU A 13 -11.26 12.85 -14.92
N LEU A 14 -9.99 12.59 -15.18
CA LEU A 14 -9.58 11.60 -16.16
C LEU A 14 -9.48 10.27 -15.44
N SER A 15 -10.51 9.44 -15.54
CA SER A 15 -10.41 8.06 -15.08
C SER A 15 -9.34 7.35 -15.92
N GLY A 16 -8.31 6.83 -15.27
CA GLY A 16 -7.34 5.96 -15.93
C GLY A 16 -8.10 4.80 -16.55
N ALA A 17 -7.95 4.58 -17.86
CA ALA A 17 -8.57 3.43 -18.51
C ALA A 17 -8.11 2.15 -17.78
N GLU A 18 -9.03 1.25 -17.46
CA GLU A 18 -8.78 -0.13 -17.02
C GLU A 18 -8.09 -0.96 -18.13
N ARG A 19 -6.99 -0.44 -18.70
CA ARG A 19 -5.99 -1.21 -19.46
C ARG A 19 -4.95 -1.81 -18.52
N GLU A 20 -5.31 -2.03 -17.27
CA GLU A 20 -4.44 -2.78 -16.39
C GLU A 20 -4.39 -4.21 -16.87
N ARG A 21 -3.16 -4.68 -17.11
CA ARG A 21 -2.92 -6.12 -17.19
C ARG A 21 -3.54 -6.75 -15.94
N PRO A 22 -4.18 -7.93 -16.03
CA PRO A 22 -4.76 -8.59 -14.87
C PRO A 22 -3.72 -8.63 -13.75
N ARG A 23 -4.02 -7.91 -12.66
CA ARG A 23 -3.13 -7.74 -11.51
C ARG A 23 -2.95 -9.11 -10.85
N HIS A 24 -1.72 -9.59 -10.78
CA HIS A 24 -1.43 -10.88 -10.14
C HIS A 24 -1.12 -10.67 -8.66
N PHE A 25 -2.17 -10.67 -7.84
CA PHE A 25 -2.02 -10.56 -6.40
C PHE A 25 -1.50 -11.85 -5.80
N ARG A 26 -0.45 -11.74 -5.00
CA ARG A 26 -0.04 -12.80 -4.08
C ARG A 26 -0.86 -12.68 -2.80
N GLU A 27 -1.57 -13.74 -2.45
CA GLU A 27 -2.53 -13.75 -1.34
C GLU A 27 -1.90 -14.33 -0.07
N PHE A 28 -2.08 -13.63 1.05
CA PHE A 28 -1.60 -14.04 2.37
C PHE A 28 -2.73 -13.92 3.39
N THR A 29 -2.77 -14.86 4.33
CA THR A 29 -3.74 -14.86 5.42
C THR A 29 -3.08 -14.34 6.69
N VAL A 30 -3.71 -13.35 7.33
CA VAL A 30 -3.28 -12.78 8.59
C VAL A 30 -4.16 -13.31 9.71
N CYS A 31 -3.60 -14.17 10.55
CA CYS A 31 -4.31 -14.76 11.68
C CYS A 31 -4.23 -13.84 12.91
N SER A 32 -5.36 -13.59 13.55
CA SER A 32 -5.40 -12.88 14.84
C SER A 32 -5.16 -13.87 16.00
N ILE A 33 -4.27 -13.52 16.92
CA ILE A 33 -4.10 -14.24 18.20
C ILE A 33 -5.09 -13.61 19.20
N GLY A 34 -6.32 -14.13 19.25
CA GLY A 34 -7.35 -13.64 20.16
C GLY A 34 -8.70 -14.32 19.96
N THR A 35 -9.29 -14.82 21.05
CA THR A 35 -10.43 -15.75 21.11
C THR A 35 -11.81 -15.15 20.79
N ALA A 36 -11.91 -14.10 19.99
CA ALA A 36 -13.20 -13.50 19.62
C ALA A 36 -13.57 -13.83 18.18
N ASN A 37 -14.38 -14.88 18.00
CA ASN A 37 -15.07 -15.09 16.72
C ASN A 37 -15.82 -13.81 16.39
N ALA A 38 -15.62 -13.27 15.18
CA ALA A 38 -16.46 -12.19 14.67
C ALA A 38 -17.92 -12.62 14.81
N VAL A 39 -18.71 -11.85 15.55
CA VAL A 39 -20.15 -12.09 15.70
C VAL A 39 -20.74 -12.14 14.29
N THR A 40 -21.34 -13.28 13.93
CA THR A 40 -22.05 -13.49 12.67
C THR A 40 -23.19 -12.48 12.57
N GLY A 41 -22.95 -11.41 11.79
CA GLY A 41 -23.80 -10.23 11.66
C GLY A 41 -23.01 -8.94 11.39
N ALA A 42 -21.79 -9.08 10.84
CA ALA A 42 -20.70 -8.11 10.81
C ALA A 42 -21.12 -6.67 10.53
N VAL A 43 -20.65 -5.75 11.38
CA VAL A 43 -20.56 -4.32 11.08
C VAL A 43 -19.82 -4.19 9.74
N LYS A 44 -20.54 -3.78 8.70
CA LYS A 44 -19.96 -3.52 7.39
C LYS A 44 -19.34 -2.14 7.41
N TYR A 45 -18.02 -2.11 7.43
CA TYR A 45 -17.27 -0.88 7.21
C TYR A 45 -17.33 -0.49 5.73
N SER A 46 -17.37 0.81 5.45
CA SER A 46 -17.24 1.32 4.08
C SER A 46 -15.87 0.96 3.53
N GLU A 47 -15.82 0.73 2.22
CA GLU A 47 -14.54 0.60 1.53
C GLU A 47 -13.71 1.87 1.70
N SER A 48 -12.39 1.71 1.70
CA SER A 48 -11.44 2.82 1.83
C SER A 48 -10.26 2.57 0.92
N ALA A 49 -9.59 3.63 0.52
CA ALA A 49 -8.41 3.59 -0.32
C ALA A 49 -7.46 4.70 0.11
N GLY A 50 -6.20 4.56 -0.26
CA GLY A 50 -5.20 5.57 0.01
C GLY A 50 -3.94 5.36 -0.81
N GLY A 51 -3.02 6.30 -0.65
CA GLY A 51 -1.75 6.29 -1.35
C GLY A 51 -0.66 6.92 -0.50
N PHE A 52 0.57 6.52 -0.80
CA PHE A 52 1.79 6.99 -0.18
C PHE A 52 2.85 7.17 -1.27
N TYR A 53 3.53 8.31 -1.27
CA TYR A 53 4.70 8.53 -2.11
C TYR A 53 5.94 8.62 -1.24
N TYR A 54 7.04 8.08 -1.73
CA TYR A 54 8.31 8.13 -1.03
C TYR A 54 8.83 9.56 -0.89
N VAL A 55 9.55 9.84 0.20
CA VAL A 55 10.13 11.16 0.52
C VAL A 55 11.00 11.69 -0.63
N GLU A 56 11.71 10.81 -1.33
CA GLU A 56 12.60 11.17 -2.43
C GLU A 56 11.99 10.97 -3.84
N SER A 57 10.67 10.78 -3.95
CA SER A 57 9.99 10.48 -5.22
C SER A 57 10.12 11.58 -6.29
N GLY A 58 10.38 12.83 -5.89
CA GLY A 58 10.65 13.94 -6.80
C GLY A 58 12.13 14.12 -7.22
N LYS A 59 13.07 13.32 -6.71
CA LYS A 59 14.51 13.51 -6.97
C LYS A 59 14.97 12.71 -8.20
N LEU A 60 15.64 13.38 -9.13
CA LEU A 60 16.00 12.82 -10.45
C LEU A 60 16.81 11.51 -10.40
N PHE A 61 17.70 11.34 -9.43
CA PHE A 61 18.57 10.15 -9.31
C PHE A 61 18.16 9.22 -8.17
N SER A 62 16.99 9.44 -7.57
CA SER A 62 16.51 8.58 -6.48
C SER A 62 15.98 7.26 -7.03
N VAL A 63 16.29 6.16 -6.32
CA VAL A 63 15.66 4.86 -6.54
C VAL A 63 14.20 4.84 -6.09
N THR A 64 13.65 5.91 -5.56
CA THR A 64 12.21 6.02 -5.26
C THR A 64 11.50 7.04 -6.17
N ARG A 65 12.19 7.54 -7.20
CA ARG A 65 11.64 8.50 -8.17
C ARG A 65 10.40 7.97 -8.89
N ASN A 66 9.32 8.75 -8.90
CA ASN A 66 8.03 8.38 -9.48
C ASN A 66 7.53 7.02 -9.00
N ARG A 67 7.88 6.63 -7.77
CA ARG A 67 7.44 5.40 -7.12
C ARG A 67 6.47 5.74 -6.01
N PHE A 68 5.45 4.91 -5.84
CA PHE A 68 4.41 5.11 -4.84
C PHE A 68 3.76 3.78 -4.47
N ILE A 69 3.12 3.76 -3.31
CA ILE A 69 2.30 2.66 -2.83
C ILE A 69 0.85 3.15 -2.85
N HIS A 70 -0.07 2.33 -3.30
CA HIS A 70 -1.50 2.57 -3.15
C HIS A 70 -2.18 1.34 -2.59
N TRP A 71 -3.34 1.54 -1.97
CA TRP A 71 -4.08 0.46 -1.36
C TRP A 71 -5.59 0.64 -1.44
N LYS A 72 -6.29 -0.48 -1.30
CA LYS A 72 -7.74 -0.56 -1.16
C LYS A 72 -8.10 -1.54 -0.05
N THR A 73 -9.10 -1.20 0.76
CA THR A 73 -9.65 -2.06 1.81
C THR A 73 -11.11 -2.34 1.55
N SER A 74 -11.52 -3.60 1.62
CA SER A 74 -12.92 -4.03 1.56
C SER A 74 -13.15 -5.15 2.57
N GLY A 75 -13.91 -4.86 3.63
CA GLY A 75 -14.21 -5.80 4.70
C GLY A 75 -12.96 -6.31 5.41
N ASP A 76 -12.66 -7.59 5.21
CA ASP A 76 -11.51 -8.32 5.78
C ASP A 76 -10.26 -8.30 4.90
N THR A 77 -10.30 -7.59 3.78
CA THR A 77 -9.27 -7.65 2.75
C THR A 77 -8.56 -6.30 2.60
N LEU A 78 -7.23 -6.34 2.55
CA LEU A 78 -6.36 -5.22 2.17
C LEU A 78 -5.57 -5.61 0.92
N GLU A 79 -5.72 -4.82 -0.14
CA GLU A 79 -4.91 -4.90 -1.34
C GLU A 79 -3.86 -3.80 -1.31
N LEU A 80 -2.59 -4.18 -1.41
CA LEU A 80 -1.44 -3.28 -1.45
C LEU A 80 -0.73 -3.43 -2.79
N MET A 81 -0.36 -2.30 -3.38
CA MET A 81 0.37 -2.27 -4.63
C MET A 81 1.43 -1.19 -4.63
N GLU A 82 2.63 -1.55 -5.07
CA GLU A 82 3.72 -0.61 -5.33
C GLU A 82 3.84 -0.40 -6.84
N GLU A 83 3.93 0.84 -7.28
CA GLU A 83 4.08 1.17 -8.69
C GLU A 83 5.24 2.14 -8.89
N SER A 84 5.83 2.07 -10.08
CA SER A 84 6.77 3.06 -10.57
C SER A 84 6.38 3.46 -11.99
N LEU A 85 6.43 4.76 -12.28
CA LEU A 85 6.21 5.26 -13.63
C LEU A 85 7.46 5.20 -14.52
N ASP A 86 8.62 4.89 -13.93
CA ASP A 86 9.91 4.87 -14.62
C ASP A 86 10.34 3.45 -15.01
N ILE A 87 9.95 2.46 -14.22
CA ILE A 87 10.44 1.07 -14.33
C ILE A 87 9.34 0.08 -13.96
N ASN A 88 9.47 -1.16 -14.43
CA ASN A 88 8.53 -2.22 -14.06
C ASN A 88 8.94 -2.85 -12.73
N LEU A 89 8.03 -2.85 -11.76
CA LEU A 89 8.22 -3.54 -10.49
C LEU A 89 7.66 -4.96 -10.56
N LEU A 90 8.49 -5.96 -10.24
CA LEU A 90 8.11 -7.35 -10.08
C LEU A 90 7.55 -7.57 -8.67
N ASN A 91 6.64 -8.55 -8.54
CA ASN A 91 6.10 -8.98 -7.24
C ASN A 91 5.44 -7.84 -6.44
N ASN A 92 4.87 -6.85 -7.15
CA ASN A 92 4.46 -5.56 -6.62
C ASN A 92 3.03 -5.49 -6.08
N ALA A 93 2.28 -6.60 -6.13
CA ALA A 93 0.89 -6.69 -5.73
C ALA A 93 0.69 -7.77 -4.68
N VAL A 94 0.11 -7.41 -3.53
CA VAL A 94 -0.17 -8.35 -2.43
C VAL A 94 -1.56 -8.12 -1.89
N ARG A 95 -2.24 -9.21 -1.53
CA ARG A 95 -3.57 -9.20 -0.91
C ARG A 95 -3.47 -9.86 0.46
N LEU A 96 -3.80 -9.12 1.50
CA LEU A 96 -3.85 -9.61 2.87
C LEU A 96 -5.30 -9.84 3.25
N LYS A 97 -5.60 -11.05 3.72
CA LYS A 97 -6.92 -11.42 4.23
C LYS A 97 -6.87 -11.65 5.73
N PHE A 98 -7.56 -10.81 6.48
CA PHE A 98 -7.58 -10.83 7.93
C PHE A 98 -8.64 -11.81 8.45
N GLN A 99 -8.23 -12.80 9.23
CA GLN A 99 -9.19 -13.76 9.78
C GLN A 99 -9.99 -13.15 10.92
N ASN A 100 -11.31 -13.32 10.88
CA ASN A 100 -12.24 -12.93 11.95
C ASN A 100 -12.19 -11.45 12.35
N CYS A 101 -11.61 -10.59 11.53
CA CYS A 101 -11.56 -9.15 11.75
C CYS A 101 -11.70 -8.40 10.42
N SER A 102 -12.12 -7.14 10.51
CA SER A 102 -12.29 -6.26 9.36
C SER A 102 -11.36 -5.06 9.50
N VAL A 103 -10.78 -4.62 8.39
CA VAL A 103 -9.93 -3.43 8.35
C VAL A 103 -10.80 -2.19 8.54
N LEU A 104 -10.42 -1.31 9.46
CA LEU A 104 -11.20 -0.09 9.72
C LEU A 104 -11.00 0.93 8.59
N PRO A 105 -12.02 1.76 8.27
CA PRO A 105 -11.86 2.87 7.34
C PRO A 105 -10.75 3.82 7.81
N GLY A 106 -9.80 4.15 6.94
CA GLY A 106 -8.61 4.94 7.32
C GLY A 106 -7.64 4.20 8.26
N GLY A 107 -7.82 2.90 8.47
CA GLY A 107 -6.98 2.08 9.35
C GLY A 107 -5.63 1.68 8.77
N VAL A 108 -5.32 2.07 7.53
CA VAL A 108 -4.03 1.80 6.89
C VAL A 108 -3.19 3.08 6.92
N TYR A 109 -2.01 2.99 7.52
CA TYR A 109 -1.06 4.09 7.59
C TYR A 109 0.31 3.64 7.12
N VAL A 110 0.90 4.39 6.20
CA VAL A 110 2.23 4.13 5.67
C VAL A 110 3.17 5.24 6.11
N SER A 111 4.34 4.86 6.63
CA SER A 111 5.41 5.78 6.98
C SER A 111 6.75 5.28 6.47
N GLU A 112 7.67 6.21 6.25
CA GLU A 112 9.00 5.92 5.74
C GLU A 112 10.05 6.39 6.75
N THR A 113 11.07 5.57 6.91
CA THR A 113 12.32 5.89 7.59
C THR A 113 13.47 5.73 6.60
N GLN A 114 14.70 6.08 7.01
CA GLN A 114 15.88 5.90 6.15
C GLN A 114 16.12 4.45 5.71
N ASN A 115 15.65 3.47 6.51
CA ASN A 115 15.95 2.05 6.29
C ASN A 115 14.73 1.21 5.95
N HIS A 116 13.53 1.64 6.36
CA HIS A 116 12.32 0.85 6.24
C HIS A 116 11.13 1.67 5.78
N VAL A 117 10.20 0.98 5.13
CA VAL A 117 8.81 1.39 4.93
C VAL A 117 7.98 0.62 5.96
N ILE A 118 7.19 1.33 6.75
CA ILE A 118 6.37 0.76 7.81
C ILE A 118 4.90 0.92 7.40
N ILE A 119 4.16 -0.19 7.36
CA ILE A 119 2.72 -0.18 7.11
C ILE A 119 2.02 -0.65 8.38
N LEU A 120 1.22 0.23 8.98
CA LEU A 120 0.32 -0.07 10.09
C LEU A 120 -1.08 -0.34 9.55
N MET A 121 -1.72 -1.39 10.06
CA MET A 121 -3.06 -1.82 9.66
C MET A 121 -3.89 -2.06 10.91
N LEU A 122 -4.91 -1.22 11.09
CA LEU A 122 -5.84 -1.28 12.20
C LEU A 122 -7.10 -2.05 11.77
N THR A 123 -7.41 -3.11 12.50
CA THR A 123 -8.67 -3.83 12.39
C THR A 123 -9.59 -3.45 13.54
N ASN A 124 -10.82 -3.97 13.53
CA ASN A 124 -11.74 -3.84 14.64
C ASN A 124 -11.30 -4.57 15.94
N GLN A 125 -10.23 -5.37 15.91
CA GLN A 125 -9.76 -6.14 17.07
C GLN A 125 -8.25 -6.02 17.35
N THR A 126 -7.45 -5.72 16.33
CA THR A 126 -5.99 -5.84 16.36
C THR A 126 -5.31 -4.72 15.61
N VAL A 127 -4.03 -4.51 15.93
CA VAL A 127 -3.11 -3.69 15.15
C VAL A 127 -2.07 -4.64 14.57
N HIS A 128 -1.86 -4.55 13.26
CA HIS A 128 -0.79 -5.26 12.58
C HIS A 128 0.23 -4.25 12.06
N ARG A 129 1.49 -4.67 11.97
CA ARG A 129 2.55 -3.88 11.38
C ARG A 129 3.33 -4.74 10.38
N LEU A 130 3.77 -4.08 9.32
CA LEU A 130 4.72 -4.61 8.36
C LEU A 130 5.94 -3.70 8.32
N LEU A 131 7.10 -4.28 8.58
CA LEU A 131 8.39 -3.64 8.43
C LEU A 131 9.06 -4.13 7.15
N LEU A 132 9.06 -3.30 6.10
CA LEU A 132 9.60 -3.64 4.79
C LEU A 132 10.92 -2.89 4.54
N PRO A 133 11.89 -3.47 3.82
CA PRO A 133 13.13 -2.78 3.50
C PRO A 133 12.85 -1.58 2.59
N HIS A 134 13.47 -0.44 2.88
CA HIS A 134 13.36 0.73 2.02
C HIS A 134 14.05 0.47 0.66
N PRO A 135 13.53 0.95 -0.48
CA PRO A 135 14.15 0.70 -1.80
C PRO A 135 15.62 1.15 -1.88
N SER A 136 15.99 2.25 -1.23
CA SER A 136 17.40 2.72 -1.16
C SER A 136 18.33 1.74 -0.44
N ARG A 137 17.77 0.83 0.37
CA ARG A 137 18.52 -0.23 1.04
C ARG A 137 18.61 -1.51 0.22
N MET A 138 17.60 -1.81 -0.59
CA MET A 138 17.57 -2.98 -1.45
C MET A 138 18.57 -2.86 -2.61
N TYR A 139 18.69 -1.68 -3.21
CA TYR A 139 19.47 -1.47 -4.45
C TYR A 139 20.75 -0.66 -4.25
N ARG A 140 21.30 -0.68 -3.04
CA ARG A 140 22.49 0.10 -2.73
C ARG A 140 23.66 -0.43 -3.56
N SER A 141 24.15 0.40 -4.49
CA SER A 141 25.30 0.16 -5.39
C SER A 141 25.04 -0.64 -6.67
N GLU A 142 23.79 -0.97 -6.99
CA GLU A 142 23.47 -1.50 -8.32
C GLU A 142 23.19 -0.33 -9.26
N LEU A 143 23.99 -0.20 -10.32
CA LEU A 143 23.50 0.49 -11.51
C LEU A 143 22.24 -0.27 -11.91
N ILE A 144 21.08 0.39 -11.90
CA ILE A 144 19.83 -0.21 -12.37
C ILE A 144 19.99 -0.36 -13.89
N VAL A 145 20.65 -1.43 -14.31
CA VAL A 145 20.86 -1.79 -15.72
C VAL A 145 19.68 -2.63 -16.22
N GLU A 146 18.91 -3.23 -15.29
CA GLU A 146 17.77 -4.08 -15.62
C GLU A 146 16.47 -3.28 -15.79
N SER A 147 15.66 -3.67 -16.79
CA SER A 147 14.33 -3.09 -17.06
C SER A 147 13.27 -3.44 -16.02
N HIS A 148 13.63 -4.28 -15.04
CA HIS A 148 12.75 -4.80 -14.01
C HIS A 148 13.45 -4.68 -12.65
N MET A 149 12.70 -4.29 -11.62
CA MET A 149 13.19 -4.27 -10.23
C MET A 149 12.20 -4.99 -9.33
N GLN A 150 12.66 -5.56 -8.22
CA GLN A 150 11.80 -6.12 -7.18
C GLN A 150 11.05 -5.01 -6.42
N SER A 151 9.78 -5.24 -6.12
CA SER A 151 9.04 -4.40 -5.19
C SER A 151 9.51 -4.61 -3.74
N ILE A 152 9.26 -3.64 -2.86
CA ILE A 152 9.39 -3.83 -1.40
C ILE A 152 8.52 -4.98 -0.88
N PHE A 153 7.48 -5.36 -1.63
CA PHE A 153 6.59 -6.46 -1.29
C PHE A 153 7.15 -7.84 -1.65
N THR A 154 8.27 -7.95 -2.36
CA THR A 154 8.78 -9.23 -2.87
C THR A 154 8.89 -10.30 -1.78
N ASP A 155 9.42 -9.93 -0.61
CA ASP A 155 9.68 -10.87 0.49
C ASP A 155 8.59 -10.90 1.56
N ILE A 156 7.40 -10.35 1.30
CA ILE A 156 6.31 -10.31 2.31
C ILE A 156 5.92 -11.70 2.84
N GLY A 157 6.07 -12.76 2.02
CA GLY A 157 5.75 -14.13 2.43
C GLY A 157 6.72 -14.71 3.47
N LYS A 158 7.83 -14.03 3.75
CA LYS A 158 8.78 -14.38 4.82
C LYS A 158 8.47 -13.63 6.13
N VAL A 159 7.55 -12.66 6.11
CA VAL A 159 7.17 -11.89 7.29
C VAL A 159 6.28 -12.74 8.16
N ASP A 160 6.60 -12.80 9.45
CA ASP A 160 5.72 -13.37 10.45
C ASP A 160 4.71 -12.30 10.89
N PHE A 161 3.47 -12.43 10.42
CA PHE A 161 2.37 -11.51 10.77
C PHE A 161 1.90 -11.62 12.23
N THR A 162 2.38 -12.61 12.97
CA THR A 162 2.09 -12.77 14.40
C THR A 162 3.15 -12.14 15.29
N ASP A 163 4.32 -11.82 14.75
CA ASP A 163 5.39 -11.17 15.48
C ASP A 163 5.08 -9.67 15.66
N PRO A 164 4.90 -9.16 16.91
CA PRO A 164 4.72 -7.73 17.16
C PRO A 164 5.97 -6.90 16.85
N CYS A 165 7.13 -7.54 16.60
CA CYS A 165 8.34 -6.93 16.10
C CYS A 165 8.35 -6.75 14.57
N ASN A 166 7.40 -7.34 13.84
CA ASN A 166 7.11 -7.00 12.44
C ASN A 166 6.06 -5.91 12.33
#